data_AF-A0A183ACT5-F1
#
_entry.id   AF-A0A183ACT5-F1
#
_cell.length_a   1.000
_cell.length_b   1.000
_cell.length_c   1.000
_cell.angle_alpha   90.00
_cell.angle_beta   90.00
_cell.angle_gamma   90.00
#
_symmetry.space_group_name_H-M   'P 1'
#
loop_
_entity.id
_entity.type
_entity.pdbx_description
1 polymer ?
#
loop_
_entity_poly.entity_id
_entity_poly.type
_entity_poly.pdbx_seq_one_letter_code
_entity_poly.pdbx_strand_id
1 'polypeptide(L)'
;MFRFAKPKVEDYANEYAAIISENPDLAPIIRKGLELIRPSKALQLFSNIPEGDLPLLLMPSGGAWATHPRDLIVQRVPVAPSTIRPSVVSEVRSGTNEDDLTQMYQWILAQAATIEDDITESDQVACLDNLHAEFARMINSQQSGLPPVQDHKFMRGLLQRLSGKHGRFRGNLLGKRTNFTARTVISPDPNMRIDEVIVPEHCAKLLTYPERVTEFNLEFMRNLVLNGPNKHPGALFVSYTLRGEAKRQAEAQGTSDVVKRFLASPKAREDVARHLQSGDLVERHLIDGDIILFNRQPSLHRVSMQAFKAVVKPFRTFRFNPCCCNPFNADFDGDEMNVHLPQTEAARAEAKHLMLSLKNIVSPKNGEPLIAPIQDLITATHLLTLKDVFFTRDQACQLASQIVAGNHLTKPLCLPRPAIQWPTKLWTGKQIFNLILSPHPSTGILVNLRVPTKSIYSSRGEEMCPNDGCC
;
A
#
# COMPACT_ATOMS: atom_id res chain seq x y z
N MET A 1 -49.86 25.46 33.91
CA MET A 1 -48.50 25.19 34.43
C MET A 1 -48.42 24.02 35.42
N PHE A 2 -49.50 23.64 36.14
CA PHE A 2 -49.50 22.53 37.11
C PHE A 2 -50.43 21.35 36.76
N ARG A 3 -50.60 21.01 35.47
CA ARG A 3 -51.46 19.87 35.05
C ARG A 3 -50.68 18.60 34.69
N PHE A 4 -49.36 18.62 34.82
CA PHE A 4 -48.47 17.48 34.52
C PHE A 4 -47.47 17.20 35.65
N ALA A 5 -47.75 17.61 36.90
CA ALA A 5 -47.07 17.00 38.03
C ALA A 5 -47.60 15.56 38.12
N LYS A 6 -46.79 14.60 37.67
CA LYS A 6 -47.16 13.18 37.65
C LYS A 6 -47.44 12.74 39.11
N PRO A 7 -48.52 12.01 39.39
CA PRO A 7 -48.92 11.57 40.75
C PRO A 7 -47.78 10.97 41.59
N LYS A 8 -46.79 10.36 40.94
CA LYS A 8 -45.59 9.82 41.59
C LYS A 8 -44.76 10.85 42.38
N VAL A 9 -44.79 12.14 42.03
CA VAL A 9 -43.99 13.16 42.73
C VAL A 9 -44.49 13.40 44.16
N GLU A 10 -45.81 13.34 44.38
CA GLU A 10 -46.40 13.44 45.71
C GLU A 10 -46.11 12.19 46.55
N ASP A 11 -46.14 11.01 45.94
CA ASP A 11 -45.79 9.74 46.60
C ASP A 11 -44.33 9.74 47.09
N TYR A 12 -43.38 10.15 46.23
CA TYR A 12 -41.97 10.27 46.61
C TYR A 12 -41.75 11.34 47.69
N ALA A 13 -42.45 12.48 47.61
CA ALA A 13 -42.34 13.52 48.62
C ALA A 13 -42.80 13.03 50.01
N ASN A 14 -43.85 12.19 50.04
CA ASN A 14 -44.36 11.59 51.27
C ASN A 14 -43.41 10.51 51.83
N GLU A 15 -42.84 9.65 50.99
CA GLU A 15 -41.81 8.68 51.40
C GLU A 15 -40.55 9.38 51.95
N TYR A 16 -40.08 10.42 51.27
CA TYR A 16 -38.92 11.19 51.73
C TYR A 16 -39.20 11.92 53.06
N ALA A 17 -40.42 12.42 53.28
CA ALA A 17 -40.82 13.03 54.54
C ALA A 17 -40.84 12.01 55.69
N ALA A 18 -41.31 10.78 55.43
CA ALA A 18 -41.27 9.69 56.41
C ALA A 18 -39.84 9.29 56.78
N ILE A 19 -38.94 9.14 55.80
CA ILE A 19 -37.54 8.78 56.02
C ILE A 19 -36.78 9.86 56.79
N ILE A 20 -37.05 11.15 56.51
CA ILE A 20 -36.45 12.28 57.25
C ILE A 20 -36.90 12.28 58.72
N SER A 21 -38.12 11.83 59.01
CA SER A 21 -38.64 11.74 60.38
C SER A 21 -37.97 10.63 61.20
N GLU A 22 -37.53 9.55 60.55
CA GLU A 22 -36.84 8.42 61.20
C GLU A 22 -35.32 8.64 61.32
N ASN A 23 -34.69 9.28 60.32
CA ASN A 23 -33.25 9.55 60.31
C ASN A 23 -32.96 11.00 59.85
N PRO A 24 -32.88 11.96 60.79
CA PRO A 24 -32.71 13.37 60.45
C PRO A 24 -31.38 13.71 59.77
N ASP A 25 -30.35 12.86 59.93
CA ASP A 25 -29.03 13.02 59.31
C ASP A 25 -29.04 12.86 57.78
N LEU A 26 -30.09 12.24 57.21
CA LEU A 26 -30.26 12.05 55.76
C LEU A 26 -30.92 13.24 55.06
N ALA A 27 -31.49 14.19 55.82
CA ALA A 27 -32.16 15.38 55.30
C ALA A 27 -31.33 16.22 54.27
N PRO A 28 -30.01 16.46 54.45
CA PRO A 28 -29.23 17.18 53.45
C PRO A 28 -28.97 16.39 52.15
N ILE A 29 -29.00 15.06 52.20
CA ILE A 29 -28.74 14.17 51.05
C ILE A 29 -30.01 14.01 50.21
N ILE A 30 -31.15 13.81 50.87
CA ILE A 30 -32.47 13.62 50.24
C ILE A 30 -32.90 14.85 49.42
N ARG A 31 -32.55 16.07 49.86
CA ARG A 31 -32.80 17.31 49.09
C ARG A 31 -32.08 17.37 47.73
N LYS A 32 -31.02 16.58 47.55
CA LYS A 32 -30.29 16.39 46.28
C LYS A 32 -30.60 15.02 45.65
N GLY A 33 -31.51 14.25 46.23
CA GLY A 33 -31.83 12.89 45.84
C GLY A 33 -32.38 12.85 44.43
N LEU A 34 -31.55 12.40 43.50
CA LEU A 34 -31.97 12.01 42.16
C LEU A 34 -32.14 10.50 42.16
N GLU A 35 -33.21 10.01 41.54
CA GLU A 35 -33.40 8.58 41.33
C GLU A 35 -32.30 8.10 40.35
N LEU A 36 -31.38 7.28 40.85
CA LEU A 36 -30.36 6.65 40.02
C LEU A 36 -30.98 5.48 39.26
N ILE A 37 -31.16 5.63 37.95
CA ILE A 37 -31.68 4.56 37.10
C ILE A 37 -30.56 3.52 36.87
N ARG A 38 -30.69 2.35 37.52
CA ARG A 38 -29.80 1.20 37.29
C ARG A 38 -30.18 0.42 36.02
N PRO A 39 -29.25 -0.37 35.44
CA PRO A 39 -29.52 -1.15 34.22
C PRO A 39 -30.74 -2.07 34.32
N SER A 40 -31.00 -2.67 35.48
CA SER A 40 -32.19 -3.51 35.70
C SER A 40 -33.50 -2.73 35.56
N LYS A 41 -33.57 -1.53 36.13
CA LYS A 41 -34.73 -0.65 36.01
C LYS A 41 -34.86 -0.08 34.60
N ALA A 42 -33.75 0.31 33.99
CA ALA A 42 -33.71 0.76 32.60
C ALA A 42 -34.23 -0.32 31.64
N LEU A 43 -33.89 -1.59 31.88
CA LEU A 43 -34.36 -2.72 31.08
C LEU A 43 -35.87 -2.92 31.17
N GLN A 44 -36.46 -2.78 32.37
CA GLN A 44 -37.92 -2.82 32.55
C GLN A 44 -38.59 -1.67 31.78
N LEU A 45 -38.04 -0.46 31.89
CA LEU A 45 -38.57 0.71 31.18
C LEU A 45 -38.48 0.54 29.67
N PHE A 46 -37.33 0.10 29.15
CA PHE A 46 -37.11 -0.11 27.72
C PHE A 46 -37.94 -1.26 27.16
N SER A 47 -38.23 -2.30 27.94
CA SER A 47 -39.08 -3.41 27.51
C SER A 47 -40.56 -3.03 27.41
N ASN A 48 -40.98 -1.97 28.09
CA ASN A 48 -42.36 -1.47 28.07
C ASN A 48 -42.63 -0.49 26.92
N ILE A 49 -41.63 -0.14 26.10
CA ILE A 49 -41.81 0.73 24.93
C ILE A 49 -42.52 -0.07 23.83
N PRO A 50 -43.67 0.39 23.30
CA PRO A 50 -44.40 -0.34 22.27
C PRO A 50 -43.66 -0.27 20.92
N GLU A 51 -43.75 -1.36 20.14
CA GLU A 51 -43.04 -1.47 18.85
C GLU A 51 -43.47 -0.40 17.83
N GLY A 52 -44.70 0.10 17.93
CA GLY A 52 -45.21 1.20 17.08
C GLY A 52 -44.51 2.54 17.28
N ASP A 53 -43.90 2.76 18.45
CA ASP A 53 -43.22 4.02 18.79
C ASP A 53 -41.72 3.98 18.44
N LEU A 54 -41.18 2.83 18.03
CA LEU A 54 -39.76 2.68 17.68
C LEU A 54 -39.29 3.60 16.54
N PRO A 55 -40.06 3.85 15.45
CA PRO A 55 -39.70 4.86 14.45
C PRO A 55 -39.49 6.25 15.03
N LEU A 56 -40.23 6.62 16.09
CA LEU A 56 -40.13 7.94 16.71
C LEU A 56 -38.78 8.11 17.43
N LEU A 57 -38.16 7.01 17.85
CA LEU A 57 -36.83 6.97 18.45
C LEU A 57 -35.71 6.78 17.42
N LEU A 58 -36.04 6.86 16.11
CA LEU A 58 -35.12 6.57 15.01
C LEU A 58 -34.56 5.14 15.04
N MET A 59 -35.28 4.20 15.67
CA MET A 59 -34.91 2.80 15.67
C MET A 59 -35.63 2.06 14.54
N PRO A 60 -34.93 1.19 13.79
CA PRO A 60 -35.54 0.41 12.72
C PRO A 60 -36.58 -0.56 13.30
N SER A 61 -37.84 -0.37 12.91
CA SER A 61 -38.94 -1.30 13.19
C SER A 61 -39.29 -2.06 11.91
N GLY A 62 -38.82 -3.31 11.82
CA GLY A 62 -39.13 -4.22 10.72
C GLY A 62 -37.90 -4.79 9.98
N GLY A 63 -38.02 -6.05 9.57
CA GLY A 63 -36.98 -6.79 8.84
C GLY A 63 -35.96 -7.51 9.73
N ALA A 64 -34.89 -8.02 9.11
CA ALA A 64 -33.83 -8.77 9.79
C ALA A 64 -32.97 -7.93 10.75
N TRP A 65 -33.09 -6.61 10.70
CA TRP A 65 -32.33 -5.64 11.52
C TRP A 65 -33.22 -4.88 12.51
N ALA A 66 -34.41 -5.41 12.83
CA ALA A 66 -35.26 -4.83 13.86
C ALA A 66 -34.48 -4.78 15.18
N THR A 67 -34.41 -3.59 15.78
CA THR A 67 -33.71 -3.38 17.06
C THR A 67 -34.66 -2.73 18.04
N HIS A 68 -34.63 -3.20 19.28
CA HIS A 68 -35.45 -2.68 20.37
C HIS A 68 -34.57 -1.97 21.39
N PRO A 69 -35.04 -0.90 22.07
CA PRO A 69 -34.26 -0.19 23.10
C PRO A 69 -33.70 -1.10 24.20
N ARG A 70 -34.40 -2.20 24.50
CA ARG A 70 -33.96 -3.22 25.46
C ARG A 70 -32.64 -3.89 25.06
N ASP A 71 -32.35 -3.97 23.77
CA ASP A 71 -31.16 -4.63 23.22
C ASP A 71 -29.88 -3.80 23.41
N LEU A 72 -30.03 -2.51 23.77
CA LEU A 72 -28.90 -1.64 24.15
C LEU A 72 -28.31 -2.03 25.51
N ILE A 73 -29.08 -2.73 26.35
CA ILE A 73 -28.63 -3.21 27.65
C ILE A 73 -28.05 -4.61 27.46
N VAL A 74 -26.75 -4.72 27.66
CA VAL A 74 -26.02 -5.98 27.44
C VAL A 74 -26.36 -6.97 28.55
N GLN A 75 -27.16 -7.99 28.21
CA GLN A 75 -27.45 -9.12 29.09
C GLN A 75 -26.49 -10.30 28.88
N ARG A 76 -25.87 -10.37 27.69
CA ARG A 76 -24.96 -11.46 27.31
C ARG A 76 -23.75 -10.86 26.62
N VAL A 77 -22.56 -11.25 27.07
CA VAL A 77 -21.30 -10.80 26.51
C VAL A 77 -20.79 -11.82 25.49
N PRO A 78 -20.68 -11.47 24.20
CA PRO A 78 -20.07 -12.36 23.23
C PRO A 78 -18.56 -12.46 23.49
N VAL A 79 -18.06 -13.70 23.56
CA VAL A 79 -16.63 -13.98 23.74
C VAL A 79 -15.97 -14.10 22.37
N ALA A 80 -14.93 -13.30 22.13
CA ALA A 80 -14.19 -13.35 20.88
C ALA A 80 -13.49 -14.72 20.70
N PRO A 81 -13.52 -15.31 19.48
CA PRO A 81 -12.78 -16.54 19.19
C PRO A 81 -11.27 -16.33 19.35
N SER A 82 -10.53 -17.41 19.62
CA SER A 82 -9.08 -17.38 19.87
C SER A 82 -8.26 -16.78 18.72
N THR A 83 -8.78 -16.76 17.50
CA THR A 83 -8.15 -16.10 16.35
C THR A 83 -8.05 -14.58 16.49
N ILE A 84 -8.92 -13.94 17.28
CA ILE A 84 -8.91 -12.50 17.57
C ILE A 84 -8.00 -12.18 18.78
N ARG A 85 -7.83 -13.16 19.66
CA ARG A 85 -7.05 -13.07 20.92
C ARG A 85 -5.97 -14.17 20.97
N PRO A 86 -4.97 -14.13 20.08
CA PRO A 86 -3.96 -15.18 20.00
C PRO A 86 -3.09 -15.20 21.25
N SER A 87 -2.74 -16.39 21.72
CA SER A 87 -1.69 -16.57 22.72
C SER A 87 -0.32 -16.57 22.04
N VAL A 88 0.67 -15.96 22.69
CA VAL A 88 2.04 -15.87 22.17
C VAL A 88 2.94 -16.65 23.10
N VAL A 89 3.59 -17.70 22.58
CA VAL A 89 4.59 -18.45 23.34
C VAL A 89 5.79 -17.53 23.61
N SER A 90 6.17 -17.40 24.88
CA SER A 90 7.35 -16.61 25.24
C SER A 90 8.61 -17.41 24.93
N GLU A 91 9.54 -16.83 24.16
CA GLU A 91 10.85 -17.46 23.89
C GLU A 91 11.76 -17.44 25.13
N VAL A 92 11.52 -16.53 26.08
CA VAL A 92 12.43 -16.25 27.22
C VAL A 92 11.99 -16.94 28.50
N ARG A 93 10.69 -17.22 28.67
CA ARG A 93 10.15 -17.89 29.87
C ARG A 93 9.25 -19.04 29.44
N SER A 94 9.36 -20.17 30.13
CA SER A 94 8.43 -21.29 29.94
C SER A 94 7.00 -20.82 30.25
N GLY A 95 6.13 -20.82 29.24
CA GLY A 95 4.74 -20.40 29.33
C GLY A 95 4.23 -19.65 28.09
N THR A 96 2.91 -19.46 28.05
CA THR A 96 2.25 -18.61 27.05
C THR A 96 1.93 -17.25 27.66
N ASN A 97 2.07 -16.20 26.84
CA ASN A 97 1.59 -14.87 27.17
C ASN A 97 0.24 -14.69 26.48
N GLU A 98 -0.80 -14.52 27.29
CA GLU A 98 -2.18 -14.38 26.81
C GLU A 98 -2.47 -12.94 26.38
N ASP A 99 -3.40 -12.79 25.45
CA ASP A 99 -3.85 -11.48 24.98
C ASP A 99 -4.64 -10.73 26.07
N ASP A 100 -4.53 -9.40 26.10
CA ASP A 100 -5.22 -8.53 27.08
C ASP A 100 -6.74 -8.78 27.14
N LEU A 101 -7.40 -9.15 26.03
CA LEU A 101 -8.83 -9.48 26.03
C LEU A 101 -9.13 -10.75 26.84
N THR A 102 -8.26 -11.76 26.78
CA THR A 102 -8.40 -12.98 27.57
C THR A 102 -8.35 -12.67 29.07
N GLN A 103 -7.44 -11.79 29.48
CA GLN A 103 -7.33 -11.34 30.87
C GLN A 103 -8.58 -10.56 31.32
N MET A 104 -9.09 -9.66 30.47
CA MET A 104 -10.34 -8.93 30.76
C MET A 104 -11.55 -9.85 30.89
N TYR A 105 -11.67 -10.89 30.06
CA TYR A 105 -12.75 -11.88 30.21
C TYR A 105 -12.66 -12.64 31.54
N GLN A 106 -11.45 -13.00 31.98
CA GLN A 106 -11.27 -13.67 33.27
C GLN A 106 -11.71 -12.78 34.44
N TRP A 107 -11.41 -11.48 34.39
CA TRP A 107 -11.85 -10.53 35.42
C TRP A 107 -13.37 -10.35 35.44
N ILE A 108 -14.00 -10.24 34.27
CA ILE A 108 -15.47 -10.18 34.16
C ILE A 108 -16.11 -11.46 34.74
N LEU A 109 -15.57 -12.64 34.43
CA LEU A 109 -16.07 -13.91 34.95
C LEU A 109 -15.87 -14.03 36.47
N ALA A 110 -14.74 -13.57 37.00
CA ALA A 110 -14.49 -13.57 38.44
C ALA A 110 -15.50 -12.69 39.18
N GLN A 111 -15.75 -11.47 38.70
CA GLN A 111 -16.76 -10.59 39.29
C GLN A 111 -18.17 -11.17 39.16
N ALA A 112 -18.51 -11.78 38.02
CA ALA A 112 -19.81 -12.42 37.81
C ALA A 112 -20.04 -13.60 38.78
N ALA A 113 -19.02 -14.43 39.01
CA ALA A 113 -19.09 -15.54 39.97
C ALA A 113 -19.28 -15.03 41.41
N THR A 114 -18.59 -13.96 41.81
CA THR A 114 -18.75 -13.36 43.14
C THR A 114 -20.15 -12.76 43.37
N ILE A 115 -20.84 -12.31 42.32
CA ILE A 115 -22.24 -11.85 42.41
C ILE A 115 -23.21 -13.02 42.65
N GLU A 116 -22.87 -14.23 42.18
CA GLU A 116 -23.68 -15.43 42.41
C GLU A 116 -23.51 -16.01 43.83
N ASP A 117 -22.45 -15.63 44.54
CA ASP A 117 -22.21 -16.01 45.94
C ASP A 117 -23.15 -15.24 46.90
N ASP A 118 -23.35 -15.77 48.11
CA ASP A 118 -24.22 -15.16 49.14
C ASP A 118 -23.50 -14.01 49.86
N ILE A 119 -23.41 -12.87 49.18
CA ILE A 119 -22.78 -11.62 49.66
C ILE A 119 -23.83 -10.61 50.16
N THR A 120 -23.40 -9.72 51.07
CA THR A 120 -24.26 -8.66 51.62
C THR A 120 -24.75 -7.69 50.55
N GLU A 121 -25.91 -7.07 50.73
CA GLU A 121 -26.48 -6.14 49.75
C GLU A 121 -25.53 -4.98 49.39
N SER A 122 -24.76 -4.47 50.37
CA SER A 122 -23.77 -3.41 50.11
C SER A 122 -22.62 -3.90 49.21
N ASP A 123 -22.16 -5.12 49.42
CA ASP A 123 -21.07 -5.72 48.64
C ASP A 123 -21.54 -6.10 47.23
N GLN A 124 -22.80 -6.51 47.08
CA GLN A 124 -23.42 -6.78 45.77
C GLN A 124 -23.42 -5.53 44.88
N VAL A 125 -23.73 -4.37 45.45
CA VAL A 125 -23.71 -3.10 44.71
C VAL A 125 -22.30 -2.76 44.24
N ALA A 126 -21.31 -2.86 45.13
CA ALA A 126 -19.92 -2.57 44.80
C ALA A 126 -19.37 -3.53 43.73
N CYS A 127 -19.70 -4.82 43.82
CA CYS A 127 -19.29 -5.82 42.84
C CYS A 127 -19.94 -5.57 41.46
N LEU A 128 -21.21 -5.16 41.43
CA LEU A 128 -21.90 -4.78 40.20
C LEU A 128 -21.27 -3.56 39.53
N ASP A 129 -20.89 -2.54 40.30
CA ASP A 129 -20.20 -1.35 39.77
C ASP A 129 -18.81 -1.71 39.23
N ASN A 130 -18.08 -2.62 39.88
CA ASN A 130 -16.83 -3.17 39.38
C ASN A 130 -17.03 -3.94 38.07
N LEU A 131 -18.06 -4.79 37.98
CA LEU A 131 -18.40 -5.52 36.76
C LEU A 131 -18.68 -4.57 35.58
N HIS A 132 -19.44 -3.50 35.83
CA HIS A 132 -19.67 -2.46 34.82
C HIS A 132 -18.38 -1.77 34.40
N ALA A 133 -17.48 -1.45 35.34
CA ALA A 133 -16.21 -0.84 35.04
C ALA A 133 -15.28 -1.76 34.23
N GLU A 134 -15.23 -3.05 34.55
CA GLU A 134 -14.48 -4.07 33.81
C GLU A 134 -14.97 -4.20 32.36
N PHE A 135 -16.29 -4.31 32.17
CA PHE A 135 -16.89 -4.40 30.84
C PHE A 135 -16.69 -3.10 30.03
N ALA A 136 -16.87 -1.94 30.65
CA ALA A 136 -16.60 -0.66 30.02
C ALA A 136 -15.13 -0.55 29.56
N ARG A 137 -14.19 -1.04 30.38
CA ARG A 137 -12.75 -1.05 30.04
C ARG A 137 -12.42 -1.99 28.90
N MET A 138 -13.10 -3.14 28.80
CA MET A 138 -12.95 -4.07 27.68
C MET A 138 -13.30 -3.40 26.34
N ILE A 139 -14.36 -2.59 26.32
CA ILE A 139 -14.74 -1.82 25.13
C ILE A 139 -13.78 -0.65 24.92
N ASN A 140 -13.63 0.19 25.95
CA ASN A 140 -12.85 1.41 25.91
C ASN A 140 -11.98 1.58 27.16
N SER A 141 -10.71 1.18 27.07
CA SER A 141 -9.79 1.27 28.21
C SER A 141 -9.33 2.70 28.54
N GLN A 142 -9.69 3.69 27.72
CA GLN A 142 -9.35 5.10 27.91
C GLN A 142 -10.55 5.96 28.36
N GLN A 143 -11.68 5.33 28.70
CA GLN A 143 -12.83 6.06 29.20
C GLN A 143 -12.50 6.72 30.54
N SER A 144 -12.70 8.04 30.61
CA SER A 144 -12.51 8.83 31.84
C SER A 144 -13.52 8.46 32.91
N GLY A 145 -13.10 8.41 34.17
CA GLY A 145 -13.97 8.14 35.32
C GLY A 145 -14.11 6.67 35.70
N LEU A 146 -13.36 5.76 35.05
CA LEU A 146 -13.25 4.38 35.50
C LEU A 146 -12.30 4.27 36.71
N PRO A 147 -12.61 3.41 37.70
CA PRO A 147 -11.70 3.14 38.80
C PRO A 147 -10.36 2.59 38.26
N PRO A 148 -9.22 3.01 38.83
CA PRO A 148 -7.91 2.56 38.39
C PRO A 148 -7.76 1.06 38.64
N VAL A 149 -7.19 0.35 37.66
CA VAL A 149 -6.82 -1.06 37.83
C VAL A 149 -5.67 -1.14 38.85
N GLN A 150 -5.74 -2.09 39.79
CA GLN A 150 -4.76 -2.26 40.87
C GLN A 150 -3.34 -2.64 40.39
N ASP A 151 -3.14 -2.83 39.08
CA ASP A 151 -1.83 -2.97 38.45
C ASP A 151 -1.70 -1.97 37.28
N HIS A 152 -0.63 -1.17 37.29
CA HIS A 152 -0.36 -0.07 36.34
C HIS A 152 -0.20 -0.48 34.86
N LYS A 153 -0.55 -1.70 34.45
CA LYS A 153 -0.44 -2.13 33.05
C LYS A 153 -1.69 -1.70 32.28
N PHE A 154 -1.53 -0.68 31.43
CA PHE A 154 -2.55 -0.30 30.46
C PHE A 154 -2.86 -1.48 29.53
N MET A 155 -4.12 -1.92 29.53
CA MET A 155 -4.61 -2.97 28.64
C MET A 155 -5.33 -2.38 27.43
N ARG A 156 -5.17 -3.03 26.28
CA ARG A 156 -5.79 -2.58 25.02
C ARG A 156 -7.18 -3.17 24.84
N GLY A 157 -8.20 -2.34 25.10
CA GLY A 157 -9.60 -2.64 24.77
C GLY A 157 -9.86 -2.72 23.26
N LEU A 158 -11.11 -3.04 22.90
CA LEU A 158 -11.52 -3.22 21.51
C LEU A 158 -11.38 -1.93 20.68
N LEU A 159 -11.79 -0.78 21.21
CA LEU A 159 -11.69 0.49 20.49
C LEU A 159 -10.24 0.93 20.25
N GLN A 160 -9.33 0.64 21.19
CA GLN A 160 -7.90 0.92 21.03
C GLN A 160 -7.26 0.07 19.94
N ARG A 161 -7.78 -1.14 19.68
CA ARG A 161 -7.32 -2.00 18.58
C ARG A 161 -7.84 -1.54 17.21
N LEU A 162 -9.02 -0.93 17.17
CA LEU A 162 -9.62 -0.43 15.94
C LEU A 162 -9.03 0.93 15.53
N SER A 163 -8.92 1.85 16.48
CA SER A 163 -8.56 3.25 16.26
C SER A 163 -7.04 3.52 16.35
N GLY A 164 -6.62 4.72 15.95
CA GLY A 164 -5.24 5.17 16.03
C GLY A 164 -4.35 4.77 14.85
N LYS A 165 -3.07 5.16 14.91
CA LYS A 165 -2.09 4.95 13.82
C LYS A 165 -1.81 3.46 13.55
N HIS A 166 -1.74 2.67 14.61
CA HIS A 166 -1.48 1.23 14.57
C HIS A 166 -2.77 0.40 14.67
N GLY A 167 -3.94 1.04 14.66
CA GLY A 167 -5.23 0.37 14.69
C GLY A 167 -5.56 -0.32 13.37
N ARG A 168 -6.57 -1.19 13.38
CA ARG A 168 -6.96 -2.00 12.22
C ARG A 168 -7.36 -1.17 11.01
N PHE A 169 -8.08 -0.07 11.19
CA PHE A 169 -8.52 0.75 10.04
C PHE A 169 -7.32 1.31 9.26
N ARG A 170 -6.33 1.88 9.95
CA ARG A 170 -5.20 2.53 9.27
C ARG A 170 -4.05 1.58 8.95
N GLY A 171 -3.71 0.67 9.86
CA GLY A 171 -2.53 -0.18 9.76
C GLY A 171 -2.74 -1.53 9.08
N ASN A 172 -3.99 -1.95 8.84
CA ASN A 172 -4.31 -3.23 8.20
C ASN A 172 -5.25 -3.10 7.00
N LEU A 173 -6.27 -2.23 7.07
CA LEU A 173 -7.26 -2.06 6.00
C LEU A 173 -6.81 -1.04 4.95
N LEU A 174 -6.52 0.20 5.37
CA LEU A 174 -6.11 1.28 4.45
C LEU A 174 -4.66 1.10 3.97
N GLY A 175 -3.77 0.62 4.84
CA GLY A 175 -2.40 0.27 4.50
C GLY A 175 -2.11 -1.12 5.02
N LYS A 176 -1.41 -1.93 4.23
CA LYS A 176 -0.91 -3.24 4.65
C LYS A 176 0.44 -3.53 4.01
N ARG A 177 1.22 -4.38 4.67
CA ARG A 177 2.42 -4.95 4.04
C ARG A 177 1.96 -5.86 2.89
N THR A 178 2.66 -5.75 1.76
CA THR A 178 2.40 -6.53 0.55
C THR A 178 3.58 -7.44 0.26
N ASN A 179 3.29 -8.58 -0.36
CA ASN A 179 4.31 -9.52 -0.84
C ASN A 179 4.76 -9.13 -2.26
N PHE A 180 5.80 -9.79 -2.77
CA PHE A 180 6.37 -9.55 -4.10
C PHE A 180 6.90 -8.11 -4.28
N THR A 181 7.56 -7.64 -3.23
CA THR A 181 8.19 -6.33 -3.18
C THR A 181 9.67 -6.45 -2.87
N ALA A 182 10.48 -5.56 -3.42
CA ALA A 182 11.90 -5.43 -3.07
C ALA A 182 12.23 -3.98 -2.75
N ARG A 183 13.22 -3.77 -1.87
CA ARG A 183 13.72 -2.45 -1.50
C ARG A 183 15.23 -2.46 -1.54
N THR A 184 15.84 -1.48 -2.18
CA THR A 184 17.28 -1.39 -2.37
C THR A 184 17.69 0.05 -2.68
N VAL A 185 18.95 0.38 -2.40
CA VAL A 185 19.58 1.65 -2.77
C VAL A 185 19.53 1.87 -4.29
N ILE A 186 19.33 3.13 -4.69
CA ILE A 186 19.31 3.54 -6.09
C ILE A 186 20.69 4.02 -6.59
N SER A 187 20.95 3.89 -7.89
CA SER A 187 22.17 4.43 -8.53
C SER A 187 21.84 4.95 -9.93
N PRO A 188 22.57 5.95 -10.43
CA PRO A 188 22.33 6.48 -11.77
C PRO A 188 22.78 5.51 -12.85
N ASP A 189 22.03 5.41 -13.94
CA ASP A 189 22.50 4.81 -15.20
C ASP A 189 21.96 5.59 -16.41
N PRO A 190 22.78 6.46 -17.05
CA PRO A 190 22.33 7.28 -18.17
C PRO A 190 22.12 6.49 -19.47
N ASN A 191 22.67 5.27 -19.57
CA ASN A 191 22.51 4.43 -20.76
C ASN A 191 21.14 3.75 -20.82
N MET A 192 20.42 3.71 -19.69
CA MET A 192 19.09 3.12 -19.62
C MET A 192 18.03 4.04 -20.22
N ARG A 193 17.03 3.44 -20.85
CA ARG A 193 15.87 4.19 -21.34
C ARG A 193 15.07 4.75 -20.17
N ILE A 194 14.36 5.84 -20.41
CA ILE A 194 13.49 6.48 -19.39
C ILE A 194 12.31 5.60 -18.96
N ASP A 195 11.98 4.53 -19.70
CA ASP A 195 10.96 3.54 -19.34
C ASP A 195 11.53 2.25 -18.74
N GLU A 196 12.84 2.19 -18.49
CA GLU A 196 13.50 1.00 -17.99
C GLU A 196 14.15 1.24 -16.64
N VAL A 197 14.18 0.20 -15.82
CA VAL A 197 14.90 0.17 -14.54
C VAL A 197 15.65 -1.14 -14.43
N ILE A 198 16.91 -1.03 -14.03
CA ILE A 198 17.75 -2.17 -13.76
C ILE A 198 17.36 -2.77 -12.41
N VAL A 199 17.04 -4.06 -12.43
CA VAL A 199 16.76 -4.88 -11.25
C VAL A 199 17.94 -5.82 -11.00
N PRO A 200 18.51 -5.85 -9.79
CA PRO A 200 19.53 -6.82 -9.39
C PRO A 200 19.10 -8.27 -9.64
N GLU A 201 20.00 -9.10 -10.18
CA GLU A 201 19.74 -10.54 -10.39
C GLU A 201 19.28 -11.25 -9.10
N HIS A 202 19.85 -10.87 -7.95
CA HIS A 202 19.44 -11.40 -6.65
C HIS A 202 17.96 -11.11 -6.33
N CYS A 203 17.48 -9.91 -6.64
CA CYS A 203 16.07 -9.56 -6.47
C CYS A 203 15.20 -10.27 -7.52
N ALA A 204 15.67 -10.36 -8.76
CA ALA A 204 14.93 -11.00 -9.85
C ALA A 204 14.67 -12.50 -9.63
N LYS A 205 15.58 -13.21 -8.94
CA LYS A 205 15.38 -14.62 -8.57
C LYS A 205 14.31 -14.81 -7.49
N LEU A 206 14.15 -13.84 -6.59
CA LEU A 206 13.17 -13.90 -5.49
C LEU A 206 11.80 -13.39 -5.90
N LEU A 207 11.75 -12.37 -6.75
CA LEU A 207 10.52 -11.83 -7.29
C LEU A 207 10.02 -12.72 -8.42
N THR A 208 8.94 -13.45 -8.16
CA THR A 208 8.32 -14.33 -9.16
C THR A 208 7.06 -13.74 -9.76
N TYR A 209 6.85 -14.04 -11.05
CA TYR A 209 5.63 -13.74 -11.77
C TYR A 209 4.89 -15.04 -12.10
N PRO A 210 3.62 -15.19 -11.73
CA PRO A 210 2.82 -16.37 -12.02
C PRO A 210 2.36 -16.32 -13.48
N GLU A 211 3.13 -16.95 -14.37
CA GLU A 211 2.78 -17.02 -15.78
C GLU A 211 2.00 -18.30 -16.08
N ARG A 212 0.85 -18.14 -16.74
CA ARG A 212 0.05 -19.30 -17.16
C ARG A 212 0.65 -19.89 -18.43
N VAL A 213 0.81 -21.21 -18.43
CA VAL A 213 1.26 -21.96 -19.59
C VAL A 213 0.16 -21.99 -20.64
N THR A 214 0.52 -21.59 -21.84
CA THR A 214 -0.26 -21.59 -23.06
C THR A 214 0.54 -22.30 -24.14
N GLU A 215 -0.09 -22.63 -25.25
CA GLU A 215 0.59 -23.27 -26.38
C GLU A 215 1.74 -22.43 -26.93
N PHE A 216 1.66 -21.09 -26.82
CA PHE A 216 2.67 -20.17 -27.34
C PHE A 216 3.94 -20.06 -26.48
N ASN A 217 3.81 -20.22 -25.16
CA ASN A 217 4.94 -20.07 -24.22
C ASN A 217 5.39 -21.40 -23.59
N LEU A 218 4.81 -22.54 -23.99
CA LEU A 218 5.08 -23.85 -23.38
C LEU A 218 6.56 -24.23 -23.43
N GLU A 219 7.21 -24.08 -24.58
CA GLU A 219 8.64 -24.40 -24.74
C GLU A 219 9.52 -23.47 -23.89
N PHE A 220 9.19 -22.19 -23.88
CA PHE A 220 9.88 -21.20 -23.06
C PHE A 220 9.76 -21.51 -21.56
N MET A 221 8.55 -21.81 -21.09
CA MET A 221 8.29 -22.19 -19.69
C MET A 221 8.99 -23.50 -19.31
N ARG A 222 9.01 -24.49 -20.20
CA ARG A 222 9.73 -25.75 -19.99
C ARG A 222 11.22 -25.50 -19.74
N ASN A 223 11.84 -24.61 -20.52
CA ASN A 223 13.25 -24.25 -20.34
C ASN A 223 13.51 -23.54 -18.99
N LEU A 224 12.59 -22.68 -18.54
CA LEU A 224 12.70 -22.01 -17.23
C LEU A 224 12.59 -23.00 -16.06
N VAL A 225 11.69 -23.99 -16.17
CA VAL A 225 11.53 -25.06 -15.18
C VAL A 225 12.80 -25.91 -15.07
N LEU A 226 13.42 -26.24 -16.21
CA LEU A 226 14.68 -27.00 -16.25
C LEU A 226 15.84 -26.23 -15.59
N ASN A 227 15.94 -24.91 -15.83
CA ASN A 227 16.94 -24.06 -15.19
C ASN A 227 16.78 -24.02 -13.65
N GLY A 228 15.53 -24.09 -13.16
CA GLY A 228 15.19 -24.12 -11.74
C GLY A 228 15.44 -22.79 -11.02
N PRO A 229 15.48 -22.78 -9.67
CA PRO A 229 15.48 -21.55 -8.87
C PRO A 229 16.84 -20.84 -8.78
N ASN A 230 17.95 -21.54 -8.96
CA ASN A 230 19.29 -20.98 -8.69
C ASN A 230 19.86 -20.20 -9.88
N LYS A 231 19.45 -20.52 -11.11
CA LYS A 231 19.94 -19.91 -12.35
C LYS A 231 18.88 -18.95 -12.90
N HIS A 232 19.28 -17.71 -13.20
CA HIS A 232 18.43 -16.76 -13.91
C HIS A 232 18.72 -16.84 -15.42
N PRO A 233 17.71 -16.85 -16.30
CA PRO A 233 16.27 -16.92 -16.03
C PRO A 233 15.81 -18.35 -15.66
N GLY A 234 14.89 -18.47 -14.71
CA GLY A 234 14.45 -19.75 -14.14
C GLY A 234 13.08 -19.65 -13.45
N ALA A 235 12.72 -20.64 -12.63
CA ALA A 235 11.44 -20.68 -11.92
C ALA A 235 11.58 -21.32 -10.52
N LEU A 236 10.75 -20.86 -9.57
CA LEU A 236 10.73 -21.42 -8.20
C LEU A 236 9.66 -22.51 -8.05
N PHE A 237 8.43 -22.22 -8.46
CA PHE A 237 7.29 -23.09 -8.21
C PHE A 237 6.49 -23.36 -9.48
N VAL A 238 5.89 -24.53 -9.55
CA VAL A 238 4.86 -24.86 -10.55
C VAL A 238 3.62 -25.33 -9.82
N SER A 239 2.49 -24.73 -10.17
CA SER A 239 1.17 -25.10 -9.69
C SER A 239 0.39 -25.73 -10.84
N TYR A 240 0.02 -26.99 -10.68
CA TYR A 240 -0.79 -27.73 -11.66
C TYR A 240 -2.04 -28.28 -10.97
N THR A 241 -3.10 -28.45 -11.76
CA THR A 241 -4.36 -28.99 -11.27
C THR A 241 -4.34 -30.51 -11.37
N LEU A 242 -4.69 -31.20 -10.29
CA LEU A 242 -4.84 -32.65 -10.31
C LEU A 242 -5.96 -33.06 -11.28
N ARG A 243 -5.73 -34.12 -12.06
CA ARG A 243 -6.70 -34.66 -13.02
C ARG A 243 -6.96 -36.14 -12.74
N GLY A 244 -8.16 -36.61 -13.06
CA GLY A 244 -8.53 -38.03 -12.94
C GLY A 244 -8.76 -38.49 -11.50
N GLU A 245 -8.25 -39.67 -11.15
CA GLU A 245 -8.44 -40.30 -9.83
C GLU A 245 -7.80 -39.49 -8.68
N ALA A 246 -6.65 -38.86 -8.94
CA ALA A 246 -5.97 -38.02 -7.98
C ALA A 246 -6.81 -36.81 -7.52
N LYS A 247 -7.66 -36.29 -8.41
CA LYS A 247 -8.62 -35.21 -8.06
C LYS A 247 -9.71 -35.72 -7.13
N ARG A 248 -10.30 -36.88 -7.43
CA ARG A 248 -11.35 -37.50 -6.60
C ARG A 248 -10.84 -37.85 -5.20
N GLN A 249 -9.58 -38.27 -5.09
CA GLN A 249 -8.94 -38.54 -3.80
C GLN A 249 -8.66 -37.25 -3.00
N ALA A 250 -8.20 -36.18 -3.65
CA ALA A 250 -8.00 -34.88 -2.99
C ALA A 250 -9.32 -34.27 -2.49
N GLU A 251 -10.38 -34.33 -3.31
CA GLU A 251 -11.74 -33.91 -2.95
C GLU A 251 -12.28 -34.75 -1.77
N ALA A 252 -12.06 -36.07 -1.77
CA ALA A 252 -12.45 -36.95 -0.66
C ALA A 252 -11.69 -36.67 0.65
N GLN A 253 -10.46 -36.14 0.57
CA GLN A 253 -9.64 -35.75 1.73
C GLN A 253 -9.79 -34.27 2.10
N GLY A 254 -10.69 -33.52 1.45
CA GLY A 254 -10.90 -32.09 1.70
C GLY A 254 -9.68 -31.21 1.41
N THR A 255 -8.75 -31.69 0.59
CA THR A 255 -7.51 -30.97 0.21
C THR A 255 -7.71 -30.24 -1.11
N SER A 256 -7.01 -29.11 -1.32
CA SER A 256 -7.14 -28.32 -2.54
C SER A 256 -6.67 -29.06 -3.80
N ASP A 257 -7.44 -28.98 -4.88
CA ASP A 257 -7.17 -29.58 -6.20
C ASP A 257 -5.85 -29.13 -6.87
N VAL A 258 -5.26 -28.04 -6.37
CA VAL A 258 -4.05 -27.42 -6.93
C VAL A 258 -2.85 -27.85 -6.11
N VAL A 259 -1.88 -28.51 -6.75
CA VAL A 259 -0.63 -28.91 -6.12
C VAL A 259 0.47 -27.93 -6.52
N LYS A 260 1.05 -27.26 -5.52
CA LYS A 260 2.20 -26.36 -5.69
C LYS A 260 3.49 -27.13 -5.39
N ARG A 261 4.36 -27.30 -6.40
CA ARG A 261 5.61 -28.04 -6.28
C ARG A 261 6.82 -27.11 -6.40
N PHE A 262 7.76 -27.24 -5.46
CA PHE A 262 9.01 -26.48 -5.46
C PHE A 262 10.08 -27.16 -6.32
N LEU A 263 10.77 -26.38 -7.15
CA LEU A 263 11.71 -26.87 -8.17
C LEU A 263 13.16 -27.04 -7.67
N ALA A 264 13.40 -27.27 -6.37
CA ALA A 264 14.76 -27.42 -5.86
C ALA A 264 15.51 -28.66 -6.39
N SER A 265 14.86 -29.82 -6.49
CA SER A 265 15.54 -31.06 -6.88
C SER A 265 15.58 -31.24 -8.41
N PRO A 266 16.71 -31.69 -8.99
CA PRO A 266 16.87 -31.81 -10.44
C PRO A 266 15.90 -32.84 -11.04
N LYS A 267 15.70 -33.99 -10.37
CA LYS A 267 14.72 -35.01 -10.79
C LYS A 267 13.31 -34.43 -10.89
N ALA A 268 12.89 -33.64 -9.89
CA ALA A 268 11.57 -33.02 -9.92
C ALA A 268 11.43 -32.00 -11.06
N ARG A 269 12.51 -31.30 -11.44
CA ARG A 269 12.48 -30.37 -12.59
C ARG A 269 12.24 -31.12 -13.89
N GLU A 270 12.95 -32.21 -14.13
CA GLU A 270 12.78 -33.04 -15.32
C GLU A 270 11.38 -33.67 -15.39
N ASP A 271 10.88 -34.17 -14.26
CA ASP A 271 9.54 -34.74 -14.17
C ASP A 271 8.46 -33.70 -14.48
N VAL A 272 8.54 -32.52 -13.84
CA VAL A 272 7.57 -31.44 -14.05
C VAL A 272 7.66 -30.88 -15.47
N ALA A 273 8.86 -30.71 -16.02
CA ALA A 273 9.07 -30.22 -17.38
C ALA A 273 8.48 -31.16 -18.45
N ARG A 274 8.54 -32.48 -18.22
CA ARG A 274 7.93 -33.49 -19.10
C ARG A 274 6.41 -33.47 -19.06
N HIS A 275 5.83 -33.25 -17.88
CA HIS A 275 4.37 -33.28 -17.68
C HIS A 275 3.71 -31.90 -17.73
N LEU A 276 4.45 -30.85 -18.06
CA LEU A 276 3.92 -29.49 -18.14
C LEU A 276 2.89 -29.38 -19.28
N GLN A 277 1.71 -28.87 -18.96
CA GLN A 277 0.59 -28.75 -19.89
C GLN A 277 0.04 -27.31 -19.93
N SER A 278 -0.64 -26.99 -21.02
CA SER A 278 -1.44 -25.77 -21.13
C SER A 278 -2.46 -25.68 -19.99
N GLY A 279 -2.49 -24.54 -19.31
CA GLY A 279 -3.36 -24.28 -18.15
C GLY A 279 -2.63 -24.29 -16.81
N ASP A 280 -1.45 -24.91 -16.73
CA ASP A 280 -0.60 -24.90 -15.53
C ASP A 280 -0.04 -23.49 -15.27
N LEU A 281 0.38 -23.22 -14.03
CA LEU A 281 0.89 -21.92 -13.61
C LEU A 281 2.33 -22.07 -13.13
N VAL A 282 3.25 -21.37 -13.78
CA VAL A 282 4.68 -21.38 -13.46
C VAL A 282 5.05 -20.04 -12.82
N GLU A 283 5.52 -20.08 -11.57
CA GLU A 283 6.08 -18.91 -10.89
C GLU A 283 7.54 -18.73 -11.32
N ARG A 284 7.71 -18.12 -12.50
CA ARG A 284 9.03 -17.82 -13.06
C ARG A 284 9.66 -16.61 -12.39
N HIS A 285 10.99 -16.52 -12.45
CA HIS A 285 11.72 -15.31 -12.06
C HIS A 285 11.24 -14.10 -12.89
N LEU A 286 11.40 -12.91 -12.33
CA LEU A 286 11.29 -11.65 -13.07
C LEU A 286 12.34 -11.65 -14.19
N ILE A 287 11.92 -11.33 -15.42
CA ILE A 287 12.76 -11.30 -16.63
C ILE A 287 12.74 -9.91 -17.28
N ASP A 288 13.62 -9.70 -18.25
CA ASP A 288 13.69 -8.47 -19.03
C ASP A 288 12.35 -8.17 -19.72
N GLY A 289 11.89 -6.92 -19.59
CA GLY A 289 10.65 -6.44 -20.16
C GLY A 289 9.40 -6.61 -19.28
N ASP A 290 9.51 -7.29 -18.13
CA ASP A 290 8.41 -7.34 -17.15
C ASP A 290 8.09 -5.94 -16.63
N ILE A 291 6.80 -5.68 -16.41
CA ILE A 291 6.34 -4.38 -15.90
C ILE A 291 6.36 -4.42 -14.38
N ILE A 292 7.08 -3.48 -13.78
CA ILE A 292 7.17 -3.32 -12.33
C ILE A 292 6.75 -1.92 -11.93
N LEU A 293 6.19 -1.78 -10.74
CA LEU A 293 5.89 -0.49 -10.13
C LEU A 293 7.09 -0.06 -9.29
N PHE A 294 7.49 1.18 -9.45
CA PHE A 294 8.61 1.79 -8.75
C PHE A 294 8.12 3.00 -7.95
N ASN A 295 8.54 3.09 -6.69
CA ASN A 295 8.02 4.08 -5.75
C ASN A 295 9.12 4.56 -4.78
N ARG A 296 9.17 5.87 -4.52
CA ARG A 296 9.95 6.44 -3.41
C ARG A 296 9.04 6.79 -2.25
N GLN A 297 9.43 6.38 -1.05
CA GLN A 297 8.73 6.73 0.19
C GLN A 297 9.43 7.92 0.87
N PRO A 298 8.72 8.98 1.29
CA PRO A 298 7.26 9.20 1.22
C PRO A 298 6.77 9.64 -0.17
N SER A 299 5.57 9.18 -0.55
CA SER A 299 4.93 9.54 -1.81
C SER A 299 4.03 10.77 -1.62
N LEU A 300 4.40 11.91 -2.21
CA LEU A 300 3.64 13.17 -2.10
C LEU A 300 2.66 13.37 -3.26
N HIS A 301 3.01 12.88 -4.44
CA HIS A 301 2.26 13.12 -5.67
C HIS A 301 2.00 11.81 -6.40
N ARG A 302 0.99 11.80 -7.29
CA ARG A 302 0.64 10.64 -8.12
C ARG A 302 1.86 10.09 -8.87
N VAL A 303 2.71 10.99 -9.37
CA VAL A 303 3.91 10.67 -10.15
C VAL A 303 5.05 10.06 -9.33
N SER A 304 4.96 10.06 -8.00
CA SER A 304 5.93 9.40 -7.12
C SER A 304 5.80 7.87 -7.14
N MET A 305 4.81 7.32 -7.86
CA MET A 305 4.68 5.91 -8.19
C MET A 305 4.42 5.75 -9.69
N GLN A 306 5.35 5.09 -10.39
CA GLN A 306 5.26 4.87 -11.84
C GLN A 306 5.63 3.44 -12.19
N ALA A 307 5.26 3.00 -13.40
CA ALA A 307 5.66 1.72 -13.93
C ALA A 307 6.89 1.85 -14.83
N PHE A 308 7.78 0.86 -14.74
CA PHE A 308 8.96 0.71 -15.57
C PHE A 308 9.05 -0.73 -16.09
N LYS A 309 9.78 -0.93 -17.18
CA LYS A 309 10.21 -2.23 -17.65
C LYS A 309 11.46 -2.64 -16.88
N ALA A 310 11.45 -3.84 -16.32
CA ALA A 310 12.62 -4.37 -15.64
C ALA A 310 13.69 -4.81 -16.66
N VAL A 311 14.95 -4.59 -16.31
CA VAL A 311 16.12 -5.13 -17.00
C VAL A 311 17.04 -5.74 -15.96
N VAL A 312 17.33 -7.03 -16.07
CA VAL A 312 18.09 -7.76 -15.06
C VAL A 312 19.58 -7.64 -15.32
N LYS A 313 20.33 -7.23 -14.30
CA LYS A 313 21.80 -7.11 -14.36
C LYS A 313 22.45 -7.65 -13.07
N PRO A 314 23.74 -8.07 -13.13
CA PRO A 314 24.45 -8.65 -11.99
C PRO A 314 24.87 -7.62 -10.92
N PHE A 315 24.21 -6.46 -10.86
CA PHE A 315 24.44 -5.44 -9.84
C PHE A 315 23.65 -5.74 -8.57
N ARG A 316 23.85 -4.90 -7.54
CA ARG A 316 23.13 -4.95 -6.27
C ARG A 316 22.22 -3.77 -6.01
N THR A 317 22.21 -2.75 -6.87
CA THR A 317 21.39 -1.53 -6.72
C THR A 317 20.34 -1.43 -7.82
N PHE A 318 19.24 -0.75 -7.55
CA PHE A 318 18.31 -0.36 -8.61
C PHE A 318 18.93 0.77 -9.41
N ARG A 319 18.89 0.71 -10.75
CA ARG A 319 19.44 1.78 -11.58
C ARG A 319 18.46 2.25 -12.62
N PHE A 320 18.36 3.55 -12.81
CA PHE A 320 17.47 4.13 -13.79
C PHE A 320 18.05 5.44 -14.31
N ASN A 321 17.43 5.96 -15.37
CA ASN A 321 17.89 7.17 -16.02
C ASN A 321 17.73 8.40 -15.09
N PRO A 322 18.79 9.20 -14.87
CA PRO A 322 18.73 10.39 -14.02
C PRO A 322 17.63 11.40 -14.40
N CYS A 323 17.20 11.45 -15.66
CA CYS A 323 16.09 12.32 -16.08
C CYS A 323 14.77 12.01 -15.36
N CYS A 324 14.62 10.80 -14.81
CA CYS A 324 13.43 10.37 -14.10
C CYS A 324 13.47 10.65 -12.59
N CYS A 325 14.53 11.29 -12.07
CA CYS A 325 14.65 11.57 -10.64
C CYS A 325 13.63 12.60 -10.13
N ASN A 326 13.30 13.60 -10.93
CA ASN A 326 12.39 14.69 -10.55
C ASN A 326 11.00 14.21 -10.07
N PRO A 327 10.28 13.31 -10.78
CA PRO A 327 9.02 12.74 -10.30
C PRO A 327 9.06 12.11 -8.90
N PHE A 328 10.20 11.51 -8.55
CA PHE A 328 10.41 10.87 -7.25
C PHE A 328 10.99 11.83 -6.21
N ASN A 329 11.46 13.01 -6.63
CA ASN A 329 12.28 13.91 -5.80
C ASN A 329 13.50 13.16 -5.21
N ALA A 330 14.08 12.27 -6.00
CA ALA A 330 15.17 11.38 -5.59
C ALA A 330 16.53 11.99 -5.92
N ASP A 331 17.50 11.76 -5.06
CA ASP A 331 18.92 11.99 -5.29
C ASP A 331 19.70 10.68 -5.11
N PHE A 332 20.95 10.65 -5.58
CA PHE A 332 21.79 9.45 -5.55
C PHE A 332 22.79 9.48 -4.37
N ASP A 333 22.33 9.88 -3.19
CA ASP A 333 23.14 10.08 -1.97
C ASP A 333 23.11 8.87 -1.00
N GLY A 334 22.35 7.83 -1.33
CA GLY A 334 22.05 6.70 -0.45
C GLY A 334 20.57 6.37 -0.35
N ASP A 335 19.73 7.16 -1.01
CA ASP A 335 18.30 6.91 -1.18
C ASP A 335 17.95 5.47 -1.56
N GLU A 336 16.86 4.98 -0.99
CA GLU A 336 16.29 3.66 -1.26
C GLU A 336 14.89 3.79 -1.86
N MET A 337 14.59 2.94 -2.83
CA MET A 337 13.27 2.89 -3.46
C MET A 337 12.69 1.47 -3.42
N ASN A 338 11.36 1.39 -3.53
CA ASN A 338 10.61 0.16 -3.51
C ASN A 338 10.19 -0.24 -4.93
N VAL A 339 10.31 -1.53 -5.22
CA VAL A 339 9.75 -2.18 -6.39
C VAL A 339 8.59 -3.07 -5.96
N HIS A 340 7.50 -3.04 -6.70
CA HIS A 340 6.36 -3.96 -6.56
C HIS A 340 6.12 -4.65 -7.91
N LEU A 341 6.02 -5.98 -7.91
CA LEU A 341 5.74 -6.76 -9.11
C LEU A 341 4.25 -7.11 -9.18
N PRO A 342 3.46 -6.53 -10.11
CA PRO A 342 2.06 -6.90 -10.31
C PRO A 342 1.93 -8.39 -10.63
N GLN A 343 1.03 -9.08 -9.93
CA GLN A 343 0.89 -10.55 -10.03
C GLN A 343 -0.21 -11.00 -11.01
N THR A 344 -1.08 -10.09 -11.45
CA THR A 344 -2.18 -10.42 -12.37
C THR A 344 -1.98 -9.73 -13.72
N GLU A 345 -2.48 -10.37 -14.78
CA GLU A 345 -2.42 -9.81 -16.15
C GLU A 345 -3.17 -8.48 -16.26
N ALA A 346 -4.33 -8.36 -15.60
CA ALA A 346 -5.09 -7.11 -15.57
C ALA A 346 -4.29 -5.97 -14.93
N ALA A 347 -3.68 -6.19 -13.77
CA ALA A 347 -2.86 -5.18 -13.09
C ALA A 347 -1.59 -4.85 -13.89
N ARG A 348 -0.97 -5.85 -14.54
CA ARG A 348 0.17 -5.66 -15.44
C ARG A 348 -0.20 -4.79 -16.64
N ALA A 349 -1.36 -5.04 -17.25
CA ALA A 349 -1.88 -4.27 -18.37
C ALA A 349 -2.20 -2.82 -17.96
N GLU A 350 -2.85 -2.62 -16.81
CA GLU A 350 -3.15 -1.30 -16.27
C GLU A 350 -1.86 -0.50 -16.00
N ALA A 351 -0.89 -1.11 -15.31
CA ALA A 351 0.41 -0.50 -15.04
C ALA A 351 1.13 -0.10 -16.34
N LYS A 352 1.15 -0.99 -17.34
CA LYS A 352 1.76 -0.74 -18.66
C LYS A 352 1.09 0.40 -19.41
N HIS A 353 -0.24 0.50 -19.36
CA HIS A 353 -0.98 1.45 -20.19
C HIS A 353 -1.26 2.79 -19.51
N LEU A 354 -1.31 2.86 -18.19
CA LEU A 354 -1.63 4.10 -17.46
C LEU A 354 -0.44 4.63 -16.65
N MET A 355 0.37 3.74 -16.07
CA MET A 355 1.40 4.13 -15.11
C MET A 355 2.82 4.18 -15.70
N LEU A 356 3.04 3.67 -16.92
CA LEU A 356 4.36 3.65 -17.54
C LEU A 356 4.98 5.06 -17.58
N SER A 357 6.25 5.17 -17.22
CA SER A 357 7.01 6.45 -17.18
C SER A 357 6.84 7.29 -18.45
N LEU A 358 6.92 6.67 -19.64
CA LEU A 358 6.71 7.33 -20.93
C LEU A 358 5.35 8.02 -21.10
N LYS A 359 4.32 7.55 -20.39
CA LYS A 359 2.96 8.12 -20.44
C LYS A 359 2.73 9.17 -19.36
N ASN A 360 3.65 9.28 -18.40
CA ASN A 360 3.59 10.20 -17.26
C ASN A 360 4.79 11.17 -17.25
N ILE A 361 5.23 11.58 -18.44
CA ILE A 361 6.31 12.57 -18.62
C ILE A 361 5.88 13.95 -18.12
N VAL A 362 4.58 14.27 -18.18
CA VAL A 362 4.01 15.57 -17.81
C VAL A 362 3.34 15.56 -16.44
N SER A 363 3.41 16.68 -15.75
CA SER A 363 2.74 16.92 -14.48
C SER A 363 1.23 17.05 -14.67
N PRO A 364 0.40 16.34 -13.87
CA PRO A 364 -1.05 16.50 -13.92
C PRO A 364 -1.53 17.86 -13.39
N LYS A 365 -0.68 18.63 -12.68
CA LYS A 365 -1.06 19.91 -12.07
C LYS A 365 -1.10 21.05 -13.09
N ASN A 366 -0.08 21.14 -13.93
CA ASN A 366 0.17 22.29 -14.82
C ASN A 366 0.56 21.87 -16.24
N GLY A 367 0.65 20.57 -16.54
CA GLY A 367 1.05 20.09 -17.87
C GLY A 367 2.53 20.27 -18.20
N GLU A 368 3.34 20.74 -17.25
CA GLU A 368 4.78 20.92 -17.47
C GLU A 368 5.51 19.57 -17.52
N PRO A 369 6.58 19.44 -18.33
CA PRO A 369 7.38 18.23 -18.38
C PRO A 369 8.15 18.02 -17.08
N LEU A 370 7.89 16.89 -16.41
CA LEU A 370 8.60 16.46 -15.20
C LEU A 370 9.86 15.67 -15.53
N ILE A 371 9.77 14.76 -16.50
CA ILE A 371 10.90 13.97 -16.98
C ILE A 371 11.55 14.76 -18.11
N ALA A 372 12.69 15.37 -17.79
CA ALA A 372 13.45 16.23 -18.68
C ALA A 372 14.95 16.08 -18.39
N PRO A 373 15.84 16.50 -19.31
CA PRO A 373 17.27 16.56 -19.04
C PRO A 373 17.56 17.40 -17.79
N ILE A 374 18.48 16.94 -16.95
CA ILE A 374 18.88 17.62 -15.71
C ILE A 374 20.37 17.91 -15.72
N GLN A 375 20.78 18.95 -14.96
CA GLN A 375 22.16 19.28 -14.59
C GLN A 375 23.17 19.09 -15.75
N ASP A 376 23.98 18.03 -15.70
CA ASP A 376 25.04 17.74 -16.66
C ASP A 376 24.56 17.65 -18.11
N LEU A 377 23.36 17.09 -18.35
CA LEU A 377 22.81 17.01 -19.71
C LEU A 377 22.48 18.39 -20.27
N ILE A 378 22.02 19.32 -19.41
CA ILE A 378 21.74 20.70 -19.81
C ILE A 378 23.06 21.42 -20.10
N THR A 379 24.05 21.29 -19.21
CA THR A 379 25.38 21.90 -19.37
C THR A 379 26.08 21.41 -20.63
N ALA A 380 26.10 20.09 -20.86
CA ALA A 380 26.70 19.50 -22.05
C ALA A 380 25.98 19.96 -23.33
N THR A 381 24.65 20.01 -23.32
CA THR A 381 23.87 20.50 -24.46
C THR A 381 24.14 21.99 -24.72
N HIS A 382 24.25 22.80 -23.68
CA HIS A 382 24.59 24.21 -23.80
C HIS A 382 25.96 24.39 -24.45
N LEU A 383 27.00 23.73 -23.91
CA LEU A 383 28.36 23.77 -24.46
C LEU A 383 28.41 23.26 -25.90
N LEU A 384 27.66 22.20 -26.22
CA LEU A 384 27.58 21.67 -27.58
C LEU A 384 26.96 22.70 -28.55
N THR A 385 25.98 23.48 -28.12
CA THR A 385 25.16 24.33 -29.01
C THR A 385 25.63 25.78 -29.12
N LEU A 386 26.75 26.15 -28.48
CA LEU A 386 27.38 27.47 -28.62
C LEU A 386 27.79 27.76 -30.08
N LYS A 387 27.83 29.04 -30.46
CA LYS A 387 28.08 29.50 -31.84
C LYS A 387 29.50 29.25 -32.34
N ASP A 388 30.46 29.25 -31.43
CA ASP A 388 31.90 29.10 -31.67
C ASP A 388 32.35 27.64 -31.71
N VAL A 389 31.45 26.69 -31.47
CA VAL A 389 31.76 25.26 -31.45
C VAL A 389 31.58 24.64 -32.84
N PHE A 390 32.72 24.25 -33.41
CA PHE A 390 32.82 23.60 -34.71
C PHE A 390 33.52 22.24 -34.59
N PHE A 391 33.02 21.26 -35.34
CA PHE A 391 33.57 19.91 -35.39
C PHE A 391 34.11 19.58 -36.77
N THR A 392 35.25 18.88 -36.80
CA THR A 392 35.76 18.25 -38.02
C THR A 392 34.88 17.06 -38.38
N ARG A 393 35.03 16.55 -39.62
CA ARG A 393 34.27 15.38 -40.08
C ARG A 393 34.42 14.18 -39.14
N ASP A 394 35.64 13.91 -38.68
CA ASP A 394 35.92 12.74 -37.84
C ASP A 394 35.26 12.86 -36.46
N GLN A 395 35.32 14.04 -35.86
CA GLN A 395 34.64 14.35 -34.60
C GLN A 395 33.11 14.27 -34.75
N ALA A 396 32.57 14.83 -35.82
CA ALA A 396 31.13 14.77 -36.12
C ALA A 396 30.65 13.32 -36.29
N CYS A 397 31.40 12.49 -37.03
CA CYS A 397 31.12 11.06 -37.17
C CYS A 397 31.15 10.33 -35.84
N GLN A 398 32.13 10.63 -34.97
CA GLN A 398 32.26 10.00 -33.65
C GLN A 398 31.10 10.38 -32.71
N LEU A 399 30.70 11.65 -32.70
CA LEU A 399 29.55 12.08 -31.90
C LEU A 399 28.25 11.47 -32.42
N ALA A 400 28.09 11.42 -33.74
CA ALA A 400 26.90 10.84 -34.35
C ALA A 400 26.79 9.33 -34.10
N SER A 401 27.91 8.60 -34.03
CA SER A 401 27.89 7.17 -33.69
C SER A 401 27.50 6.89 -32.23
N GLN A 402 27.78 7.82 -31.31
CA GLN A 402 27.38 7.72 -29.90
C GLN A 402 25.87 7.96 -29.70
N ILE A 403 25.26 8.79 -30.55
CA ILE A 403 23.81 9.07 -30.51
C ILE A 403 23.00 7.85 -31.01
N VAL A 404 23.55 7.09 -31.95
CA VAL A 404 22.89 5.93 -32.56
C VAL A 404 23.03 4.71 -31.66
N ALA A 405 22.02 4.45 -30.82
CA ALA A 405 21.93 3.28 -29.97
C ALA A 405 20.64 2.46 -30.19
N GLY A 406 20.67 1.18 -29.85
CA GLY A 406 19.51 0.28 -29.86
C GLY A 406 18.84 0.17 -31.24
N ASN A 407 17.57 0.56 -31.33
CA ASN A 407 16.74 0.42 -32.54
C ASN A 407 17.23 1.25 -33.74
N HIS A 408 18.21 2.14 -33.53
CA HIS A 408 18.83 2.96 -34.57
C HIS A 408 20.07 2.31 -35.21
N LEU A 409 20.64 1.26 -34.59
CA LEU A 409 21.86 0.58 -35.07
C LEU A 409 21.74 0.02 -36.49
N THR A 410 20.54 -0.40 -36.90
CA THR A 410 20.28 -1.03 -38.20
C THR A 410 19.96 -0.03 -39.31
N LYS A 411 19.90 1.28 -39.01
CA LYS A 411 19.48 2.31 -39.96
C LYS A 411 20.65 3.18 -40.41
N PRO A 412 20.69 3.61 -41.69
CA PRO A 412 21.79 4.42 -42.19
C PRO A 412 21.76 5.82 -41.56
N LEU A 413 22.85 6.20 -40.91
CA LEU A 413 23.06 7.54 -40.37
C LEU A 413 23.45 8.50 -41.50
N CYS A 414 22.76 9.64 -41.62
CA CYS A 414 23.09 10.66 -42.61
C CYS A 414 23.53 11.95 -41.91
N LEU A 415 24.81 12.29 -42.03
CA LEU A 415 25.30 13.58 -41.57
C LEU A 415 24.72 14.71 -42.45
N PRO A 416 24.33 15.85 -41.86
CA PRO A 416 23.88 17.00 -42.64
C PRO A 416 25.04 17.59 -43.47
N ARG A 417 24.70 18.45 -44.43
CA ARG A 417 25.71 19.21 -45.17
C ARG A 417 26.50 20.10 -44.18
N PRO A 418 27.83 20.18 -44.29
CA PRO A 418 28.63 21.01 -43.39
C PRO A 418 28.22 22.47 -43.51
N ALA A 419 28.19 23.18 -42.38
CA ALA A 419 27.83 24.60 -42.33
C ALA A 419 28.89 25.47 -43.03
N ILE A 420 30.18 25.12 -42.85
CA ILE A 420 31.31 25.76 -43.53
C ILE A 420 31.89 24.75 -44.51
N GLN A 421 32.01 25.13 -45.79
CA GLN A 421 32.54 24.26 -46.84
C GLN A 421 33.99 24.57 -47.22
N TRP A 422 34.40 25.84 -47.05
CA TRP A 422 35.73 26.35 -47.36
C TRP A 422 36.15 27.34 -46.26
N PRO A 423 37.43 27.41 -45.82
CA PRO A 423 38.60 26.63 -46.30
C PRO A 423 38.60 25.17 -45.83
N THR A 424 37.89 24.85 -44.75
CA THR A 424 37.75 23.48 -44.23
C THR A 424 36.28 23.13 -44.01
N LYS A 425 35.95 21.84 -44.13
CA LYS A 425 34.58 21.36 -43.89
C LYS A 425 34.33 21.25 -42.39
N LEU A 426 33.46 22.10 -41.87
CA LEU A 426 33.12 22.15 -40.44
C LEU A 426 31.61 22.04 -40.23
N TRP A 427 31.23 21.31 -39.18
CA TRP A 427 29.86 21.18 -38.71
C TRP A 427 29.68 21.96 -37.42
N THR A 428 28.56 22.67 -37.28
CA THR A 428 28.24 23.34 -36.01
C THR A 428 27.69 22.34 -35.02
N GLY A 429 27.84 22.60 -33.72
CA GLY A 429 27.24 21.72 -32.72
C GLY A 429 25.70 21.73 -32.73
N LYS A 430 25.06 22.80 -33.22
CA LYS A 430 23.61 22.82 -33.51
C LYS A 430 23.21 21.77 -34.56
N GLN A 431 24.04 21.53 -35.58
CA GLN A 431 23.81 20.46 -36.56
C GLN A 431 23.92 19.07 -35.94
N ILE A 432 24.87 18.88 -35.01
CA ILE A 432 25.03 17.62 -34.28
C ILE A 432 23.84 17.39 -33.34
N PHE A 433 23.38 18.41 -32.63
CA PHE A 433 22.21 18.33 -31.77
C PHE A 433 20.94 17.93 -32.55
N ASN A 434 20.79 18.42 -33.79
CA ASN A 434 19.67 18.05 -34.65
C ASN A 434 19.62 16.54 -34.97
N LEU A 435 20.77 15.84 -34.96
CA LEU A 435 20.82 14.39 -35.13
C LEU A 435 20.16 13.63 -33.97
N ILE A 436 20.07 14.22 -32.78
CA ILE A 436 19.35 13.62 -31.64
C ILE A 436 17.84 13.59 -31.92
N LEU A 437 17.31 14.65 -32.54
CA LEU A 437 15.89 14.78 -32.87
C LEU A 437 15.52 13.94 -34.10
N SER A 438 16.35 13.99 -35.15
CA SER A 438 16.12 13.28 -36.40
C SER A 438 17.41 12.64 -36.92
N PRO A 439 17.78 11.45 -36.41
CA PRO A 439 19.03 10.77 -36.80
C PRO A 439 19.02 10.20 -38.23
N HIS A 440 17.84 9.96 -38.82
CA HIS A 440 17.72 9.36 -40.14
C HIS A 440 16.79 10.16 -41.05
N PRO A 441 16.97 10.15 -42.39
CA PRO A 441 16.02 10.77 -43.30
C PRO A 441 14.60 10.15 -43.24
N SER A 442 14.51 8.90 -42.79
CA SER A 442 13.25 8.16 -42.63
C SER A 442 12.49 8.52 -41.35
N THR A 443 13.07 9.27 -40.41
CA THR A 443 12.32 9.67 -39.19
C THR A 443 11.31 10.75 -39.55
N GLY A 444 10.02 10.47 -39.37
CA GLY A 444 8.93 11.42 -39.59
C GLY A 444 8.78 12.48 -38.48
N ILE A 445 9.83 12.72 -37.70
CA ILE A 445 9.81 13.67 -36.59
C ILE A 445 10.20 15.04 -37.15
N LEU A 446 9.23 15.93 -37.27
CA LEU A 446 9.42 17.32 -37.68
C LEU A 446 8.91 18.21 -36.55
N VAL A 447 9.84 18.77 -35.76
CA VAL A 447 9.52 19.62 -34.61
C VAL A 447 9.95 21.04 -34.92
N ASN A 448 9.01 21.98 -34.80
CA ASN A 448 9.27 23.41 -34.91
C ASN A 448 9.02 24.03 -33.54
N LEU A 449 10.03 24.69 -32.98
CA LEU A 449 9.95 25.38 -31.71
C LEU A 449 10.62 26.75 -31.86
N ARG A 450 10.04 27.77 -31.23
CA ARG A 450 10.62 29.12 -31.15
C ARG A 450 10.49 29.60 -29.72
N VAL A 451 11.60 29.75 -29.01
CA VAL A 451 11.60 30.10 -27.58
C VAL A 451 12.75 31.05 -27.21
N PRO A 452 12.49 32.07 -26.38
CA PRO A 452 13.55 32.90 -25.81
C PRO A 452 14.30 32.13 -24.72
N THR A 453 15.63 32.29 -24.65
CA THR A 453 16.46 31.68 -23.61
C THR A 453 16.57 32.60 -22.38
N LYS A 454 16.50 32.02 -21.17
CA LYS A 454 16.30 32.77 -19.91
C LYS A 454 17.37 33.81 -19.58
N SER A 455 18.64 33.55 -19.88
CA SER A 455 19.79 34.37 -19.41
C SER A 455 20.43 35.25 -20.49
N ILE A 456 20.05 35.05 -21.75
CA ILE A 456 20.80 35.55 -22.91
C ILE A 456 19.92 36.46 -23.78
N TYR A 457 18.60 36.39 -23.63
CA TYR A 457 17.67 37.20 -24.41
C TYR A 457 17.70 38.68 -24.01
N SER A 458 18.23 39.52 -24.89
CA SER A 458 18.39 40.96 -24.65
C SER A 458 17.14 41.79 -24.94
N SER A 459 16.01 41.16 -25.32
CA SER A 459 14.77 41.78 -25.82
C SER A 459 14.91 42.68 -27.06
N ARG A 460 16.13 42.91 -27.55
CA ARG A 460 16.44 43.70 -28.75
C ARG A 460 16.72 42.75 -29.92
N GLY A 461 15.76 42.65 -30.83
CA GLY A 461 15.81 41.76 -32.00
C GLY A 461 15.62 40.30 -31.58
N GLU A 462 14.48 39.72 -31.91
CA GLU A 462 14.15 38.33 -31.54
C GLU A 462 15.22 37.37 -32.07
N GLU A 463 15.41 37.30 -33.40
CA GLU A 463 16.32 36.35 -34.04
C GLU A 463 17.78 36.83 -34.08
N MET A 464 17.99 38.14 -34.05
CA MET A 464 19.31 38.78 -34.14
C MET A 464 19.84 39.24 -32.78
N CYS A 465 19.46 38.53 -31.71
CA CYS A 465 19.94 38.84 -30.37
C CYS A 465 21.47 38.65 -30.32
N PRO A 466 22.25 39.67 -29.90
CA PRO A 466 23.73 39.62 -29.91
C PRO A 466 24.30 38.43 -29.15
N ASN A 467 23.62 37.99 -28.10
CA ASN A 467 24.10 36.93 -27.22
C ASN A 467 23.66 35.52 -27.67
N ASP A 468 22.96 35.36 -28.81
CA ASP A 468 22.31 34.09 -29.21
C ASP A 468 21.13 33.70 -28.30
N GLY A 469 20.31 34.70 -27.96
CA GLY A 469 19.27 34.60 -26.93
C GLY A 469 17.92 34.02 -27.39
N CYS A 470 17.76 33.69 -28.67
CA CYS A 470 16.55 33.11 -29.20
C CYS A 470 16.92 31.94 -30.11
N CYS A 471 16.25 30.80 -29.86
CA CYS A 471 16.46 29.55 -30.58
C CYS A 471 15.17 29.11 -31.27
#